data_AF-A0A7C7PWV2-F1
#
_entry.id   AF-A0A7C7PWV2-F1
#
_cell.length_a   1.000
_cell.length_b   1.000
_cell.length_c   1.000
_cell.angle_alpha   90.00
_cell.angle_beta   90.00
_cell.angle_gamma   90.00
#
_symmetry.space_group_name_H-M   'P 1'
#
loop_
_entity.id
_entity.type
_entity.pdbx_description
1 polymer ?
#
loop_
_entity_poly.entity_id
_entity_poly.type
_entity_poly.pdbx_seq_one_letter_code
_entity_poly.pdbx_strand_id
1 'polypeptide(L)'
;MDAIVVEVTRNGITEAEHIISAVVVDERAKVMAFWGDSDMRFYWRSSAKPFQALPLLATGAADAFGLTDDEIAIACASHHGSIEHQATIKSMLGKAGLDVNALQCGVHPPMDESERRRLICSDEKPTPLHHNCSGKHAGMLITAKHLGESIDNYRLPEHPVQQCILKLATEFTCYPQLHDTVTSDG
;
A
#
# COMPACT_ATOMS: atom_id res chain seq x y z
N MET A 1 27.38 13.49 -4.86
CA MET A 1 27.65 14.67 -3.99
C MET A 1 27.54 14.20 -2.55
N ASP A 2 28.03 14.96 -1.57
CA ASP A 2 27.82 14.62 -0.16
C ASP A 2 26.32 14.48 0.14
N ALA A 3 25.98 13.64 1.11
CA ALA A 3 24.60 13.48 1.54
C ALA A 3 24.03 14.82 2.01
N ILE A 4 22.73 15.01 1.81
CA ILE A 4 22.04 16.18 2.34
C ILE A 4 21.90 15.96 3.85
N VAL A 5 22.32 16.95 4.65
CA VAL A 5 22.17 16.92 6.11
C VAL A 5 21.12 17.96 6.50
N VAL A 6 20.09 17.51 7.20
CA VAL A 6 19.08 18.39 7.81
C VAL A 6 19.30 18.38 9.32
N GLU A 7 19.62 19.54 9.88
CA GLU A 7 19.83 19.73 11.31
C GLU A 7 18.57 20.26 11.98
N VAL A 8 18.20 19.66 13.11
CA VAL A 8 17.20 20.21 14.02
C VAL A 8 17.95 20.92 15.15
N THR A 9 17.83 22.24 15.20
CA THR A 9 18.55 23.06 16.19
C THR A 9 17.63 23.61 17.28
N ARG A 10 18.06 23.61 18.54
CA ARG A 10 17.42 24.32 19.66
C ARG A 10 18.43 25.26 20.31
N ASN A 11 18.08 26.54 20.38
CA ASN A 11 18.95 27.59 20.93
C ASN A 11 20.37 27.60 20.32
N GLY A 12 20.48 27.31 19.01
CA GLY A 12 21.76 27.29 18.29
C GLY A 12 22.60 26.02 18.48
N ILE A 13 22.08 25.00 19.17
CA ILE A 13 22.71 23.69 19.33
C ILE A 13 21.96 22.68 18.46
N THR A 14 22.67 21.89 17.66
CA THR A 14 22.11 20.77 16.90
C THR A 14 21.70 19.64 17.85
N GLU A 15 20.40 19.35 17.93
CA GLU A 15 19.83 18.26 18.74
C GLU A 15 19.67 16.96 17.93
N ALA A 16 19.51 17.06 16.61
CA ALA A 16 19.41 15.91 15.71
C ALA A 16 19.93 16.25 14.31
N GLU A 17 20.54 15.27 13.65
CA GLU A 17 20.95 15.32 12.25
C GLU A 17 20.22 14.22 11.47
N HIS A 18 19.64 14.58 10.32
CA HIS A 18 19.01 13.66 9.40
C HIS A 18 19.80 13.61 8.11
N ILE A 19 20.38 12.45 7.81
CA ILE A 19 21.12 12.19 6.58
C ILE A 19 20.14 11.75 5.50
N ILE A 20 20.17 12.43 4.36
CA ILE A 20 19.25 12.21 3.24
C ILE A 20 20.06 11.86 1.99
N SER A 21 19.73 10.73 1.39
CA SER A 21 20.13 10.38 0.02
C SER A 21 19.06 10.85 -0.96
N ALA A 22 19.46 11.42 -2.08
CA ALA A 22 18.55 11.90 -3.13
C ALA A 22 19.10 11.55 -4.50
N VAL A 23 18.23 11.12 -5.42
CA VAL A 23 18.58 10.77 -6.80
C VAL A 23 17.59 11.45 -7.74
N VAL A 24 18.12 12.09 -8.79
CA VAL A 24 17.34 12.65 -9.90
C VAL A 24 17.58 11.76 -11.12
N VAL A 25 16.51 11.26 -11.73
CA VAL A 25 16.55 10.46 -12.94
C VAL A 25 15.78 11.12 -14.07
N ASP A 26 16.20 10.88 -15.32
CA ASP A 26 15.44 11.27 -16.51
C ASP A 26 14.33 10.25 -16.84
N GLU A 27 13.59 10.49 -17.93
CA GLU A 27 12.51 9.60 -18.38
C GLU A 27 12.99 8.20 -18.81
N ARG A 28 14.30 8.02 -18.98
CA ARG A 28 14.95 6.74 -19.33
C ARG A 28 15.60 6.08 -18.11
N ALA A 29 15.27 6.55 -16.90
CA ALA A 29 15.85 6.10 -15.63
C ALA A 29 17.37 6.32 -15.53
N LYS A 30 17.95 7.22 -16.33
CA LYS A 30 19.37 7.58 -16.21
C LYS A 30 19.55 8.57 -15.06
N VAL A 31 20.48 8.28 -14.15
CA VAL A 31 20.84 9.18 -13.06
C VAL A 31 21.46 10.47 -13.63
N MET A 32 20.78 11.59 -13.39
CA MET A 32 21.22 12.94 -13.76
C MET A 32 22.04 13.60 -12.66
N ALA A 33 21.67 13.36 -11.39
CA ALA A 33 22.35 13.87 -10.21
C ALA A 33 22.02 13.00 -8.99
N PHE A 34 22.92 12.96 -8.01
CA PHE A 34 22.68 12.31 -6.73
C PHE A 34 23.47 12.93 -5.56
N TRP A 35 22.90 12.80 -4.37
CA TRP A 35 23.47 13.16 -3.07
C TRP A 35 23.42 11.94 -2.17
N GLY A 36 24.53 11.64 -1.48
CA GLY A 36 24.63 10.43 -0.66
C GLY A 36 24.83 9.18 -1.51
N ASP A 37 24.15 8.09 -1.16
CA ASP A 37 24.24 6.78 -1.81
C ASP A 37 23.04 6.55 -2.74
N SER A 38 23.27 6.54 -4.05
CA SER A 38 22.25 6.29 -5.07
C SER A 38 21.83 4.82 -5.17
N ASP A 39 22.64 3.91 -4.66
CA ASP A 39 22.40 2.45 -4.68
C ASP A 39 21.83 1.95 -3.34
N MET A 40 21.53 2.87 -2.42
CA MET A 40 21.00 2.56 -1.11
C MET A 40 19.70 1.75 -1.22
N ARG A 41 19.69 0.58 -0.60
CA ARG A 41 18.51 -0.28 -0.50
C ARG A 41 17.69 0.07 0.73
N PHE A 42 16.39 0.21 0.54
CA PHE A 42 15.45 0.44 1.62
C PHE A 42 14.13 -0.27 1.33
N TYR A 43 13.41 -0.63 2.40
CA TYR A 43 12.07 -1.17 2.24
C TYR A 43 11.14 -0.11 1.67
N TRP A 44 10.36 -0.46 0.66
CA TRP A 44 9.40 0.47 0.05
C TRP A 44 8.28 0.86 1.00
N ARG A 45 8.04 0.02 2.02
CA ARG A 45 6.93 0.15 2.96
C ARG A 45 5.63 0.41 2.20
N SER A 46 4.83 1.35 2.69
CA SER A 46 3.54 1.67 2.09
C SER A 46 3.60 2.29 0.68
N SER A 47 4.76 2.69 0.18
CA SER A 47 4.90 3.17 -1.21
C SER A 47 4.75 2.03 -2.23
N ALA A 48 4.77 0.77 -1.79
CA ALA A 48 4.57 -0.40 -2.65
C ALA A 48 3.12 -0.62 -3.10
N LYS A 49 2.13 0.06 -2.49
CA LYS A 49 0.69 -0.21 -2.71
C LYS A 49 0.24 -0.14 -4.18
N PRO A 50 0.66 0.86 -5.00
CA PRO A 50 0.30 0.87 -6.42
C PRO A 50 0.80 -0.39 -7.17
N PHE A 51 1.99 -0.87 -6.83
CA PHE A 51 2.53 -2.11 -7.40
C PHE A 51 1.78 -3.36 -6.91
N GLN A 52 1.32 -3.35 -5.66
CA GLN A 52 0.47 -4.40 -5.10
C GLN A 52 -0.94 -4.44 -5.73
N ALA A 53 -1.41 -3.31 -6.27
CA ALA A 53 -2.66 -3.21 -7.00
C ALA A 53 -2.53 -3.58 -8.49
N LEU A 54 -1.32 -3.72 -9.05
CA LEU A 54 -1.13 -4.07 -10.47
C LEU A 54 -1.87 -5.35 -10.90
N PRO A 55 -1.87 -6.47 -10.13
CA PRO A 55 -2.63 -7.65 -10.51
C PRO A 55 -4.12 -7.40 -10.67
N LEU A 56 -4.70 -6.49 -9.88
CA LEU A 56 -6.12 -6.14 -9.96
C LEU A 56 -6.49 -5.64 -11.36
N LEU A 57 -5.59 -4.89 -11.99
CA LEU A 57 -5.74 -4.35 -13.35
C LEU A 57 -5.26 -5.36 -14.39
N ALA A 58 -4.05 -5.88 -14.24
CA ALA A 58 -3.37 -6.70 -15.25
C ALA A 58 -4.07 -8.05 -15.50
N THR A 59 -4.78 -8.59 -14.52
CA THR A 59 -5.56 -9.84 -14.68
C THR A 59 -6.94 -9.60 -15.29
N GLY A 60 -7.40 -8.35 -15.40
CA GLY A 60 -8.77 -8.02 -15.79
C GLY A 60 -9.78 -8.13 -14.65
N ALA A 61 -9.33 -8.35 -13.41
CA ALA A 61 -10.21 -8.47 -12.25
C ALA A 61 -11.00 -7.18 -11.98
N ALA A 62 -10.38 -6.01 -12.13
CA ALA A 62 -11.06 -4.72 -11.98
C ALA A 62 -12.27 -4.60 -12.93
N ASP A 63 -12.08 -4.92 -14.21
CA ASP A 63 -13.13 -4.86 -15.23
C ASP A 63 -14.20 -5.93 -14.99
N ALA A 64 -13.79 -7.17 -14.68
CA ALA A 64 -14.69 -8.30 -14.46
C ALA A 64 -15.65 -8.08 -13.28
N PHE A 65 -15.19 -7.37 -12.24
CA PHE A 65 -15.99 -7.00 -11.07
C PHE A 65 -16.60 -5.60 -11.16
N GLY A 66 -16.38 -4.89 -12.27
CA GLY A 66 -16.94 -3.55 -12.51
C GLY A 66 -16.48 -2.52 -11.49
N LEU A 67 -15.18 -2.50 -11.18
CA LEU A 67 -14.61 -1.54 -10.23
C LEU A 67 -14.63 -0.11 -10.78
N THR A 68 -14.83 0.86 -9.90
CA THR A 68 -14.76 2.30 -10.23
C THR A 68 -13.35 2.85 -10.01
N ASP A 69 -13.10 4.07 -10.52
CA ASP A 69 -11.85 4.77 -10.29
C ASP A 69 -11.56 5.00 -8.80
N ASP A 70 -12.57 5.30 -7.98
CA ASP A 70 -12.42 5.45 -6.52
C ASP A 70 -11.98 4.15 -5.85
N GLU A 71 -12.48 3.01 -6.32
CA GLU A 71 -12.14 1.67 -5.81
C GLU A 71 -10.74 1.24 -6.24
N ILE A 72 -10.31 1.62 -7.44
CA ILE A 72 -8.93 1.42 -7.90
C ILE A 72 -7.98 2.34 -7.12
N ALA A 73 -8.38 3.60 -6.90
CA ALA A 73 -7.60 4.59 -6.16
C ALA A 73 -7.35 4.14 -4.71
N ILE A 74 -8.39 3.65 -4.02
CA ILE A 74 -8.23 3.20 -2.63
C ILE A 74 -7.38 1.92 -2.51
N ALA A 75 -7.37 1.06 -3.54
CA ALA A 75 -6.46 -0.09 -3.60
C ALA A 75 -4.98 0.33 -3.70
N CYS A 76 -4.71 1.50 -4.28
CA CYS A 76 -3.37 2.06 -4.42
C CYS A 76 -2.90 2.91 -3.22
N ALA A 77 -3.77 3.20 -2.25
CA ALA A 77 -3.56 4.27 -1.27
C ALA A 77 -3.45 3.81 0.19
N SER A 78 -2.88 4.69 1.02
CA SER A 78 -2.97 4.62 2.47
C SER A 78 -4.10 5.53 2.95
N HIS A 79 -5.31 4.99 3.00
CA HIS A 79 -6.46 5.78 3.41
C HIS A 79 -6.49 6.06 4.92
N HIS A 80 -7.27 7.07 5.31
CA HIS A 80 -7.40 7.49 6.72
C HIS A 80 -8.51 6.75 7.48
N GLY A 81 -9.29 5.92 6.80
CA GLY A 81 -10.38 5.15 7.41
C GLY A 81 -11.65 5.97 7.65
N SER A 82 -11.83 7.08 6.92
CA SER A 82 -13.08 7.87 6.94
C SER A 82 -14.28 7.04 6.47
N ILE A 83 -15.50 7.54 6.71
CA ILE A 83 -16.75 6.87 6.33
C ILE A 83 -16.79 6.56 4.82
N GLU A 84 -16.32 7.49 3.99
CA GLU A 84 -16.25 7.33 2.54
C GLU A 84 -15.30 6.21 2.16
N HIS A 85 -14.10 6.17 2.76
CA HIS A 85 -13.15 5.09 2.52
C HIS A 85 -13.74 3.72 2.91
N GLN A 86 -14.41 3.65 4.06
CA GLN A 86 -15.08 2.42 4.51
C GLN A 86 -16.18 1.99 3.53
N ALA A 87 -16.97 2.94 3.01
CA ALA A 87 -18.02 2.67 2.03
C ALA A 87 -17.44 2.15 0.70
N THR A 88 -16.36 2.74 0.21
CA THR A 88 -15.66 2.28 -1.00
C THR A 88 -15.16 0.85 -0.84
N ILE A 89 -14.56 0.50 0.31
CA ILE A 89 -14.04 -0.86 0.55
C ILE A 89 -15.18 -1.86 0.72
N LYS A 90 -16.28 -1.48 1.38
CA LYS A 90 -17.49 -2.31 1.43
C LYS A 90 -18.07 -2.55 0.03
N SER A 91 -18.07 -1.55 -0.84
CA SER A 91 -18.49 -1.70 -2.24
C SER A 91 -17.62 -2.71 -2.99
N MET A 92 -16.29 -2.60 -2.89
CA MET A 92 -15.33 -3.54 -3.47
C MET A 92 -15.59 -4.99 -3.02
N LEU A 93 -15.70 -5.21 -1.70
CA LEU A 93 -15.97 -6.54 -1.15
C LEU A 93 -17.34 -7.06 -1.60
N GLY A 94 -18.37 -6.21 -1.62
CA GLY A 94 -19.71 -6.57 -2.07
C GLY A 94 -19.76 -7.00 -3.53
N LYS A 95 -19.04 -6.32 -4.43
CA LYS A 95 -18.90 -6.72 -5.85
C LYS A 95 -18.26 -8.10 -5.98
N ALA A 96 -17.28 -8.38 -5.12
CA ALA A 96 -16.70 -9.71 -5.00
C ALA A 96 -17.53 -10.69 -4.18
N GLY A 97 -18.72 -10.35 -3.66
CA GLY A 97 -19.50 -11.23 -2.79
C GLY A 97 -18.72 -11.71 -1.57
N LEU A 98 -17.90 -10.84 -0.98
CA LEU A 98 -17.11 -11.06 0.22
C LEU A 98 -17.61 -10.16 1.36
N ASP A 99 -17.33 -10.57 2.59
CA ASP A 99 -17.59 -9.77 3.77
C ASP A 99 -16.30 -9.11 4.30
N VAL A 100 -16.46 -8.27 5.33
CA VAL A 100 -15.36 -7.57 6.00
C VAL A 100 -14.39 -8.54 6.70
N ASN A 101 -14.83 -9.75 7.06
CA ASN A 101 -14.03 -10.74 7.77
C ASN A 101 -12.98 -11.39 6.86
N ALA A 102 -13.12 -11.29 5.54
CA ALA A 102 -12.08 -11.69 4.59
C ALA A 102 -10.81 -10.80 4.66
N LEU A 103 -10.90 -9.60 5.23
CA LEU A 103 -9.76 -8.70 5.39
C LEU A 103 -8.81 -9.21 6.48
N GLN A 104 -7.53 -9.36 6.13
CA GLN A 104 -6.47 -9.85 7.00
C GLN A 104 -5.47 -8.76 7.38
N CYS A 105 -5.86 -7.49 7.26
CA CYS A 105 -5.01 -6.34 7.60
C CYS A 105 -4.95 -6.04 9.11
N GLY A 106 -5.76 -6.71 9.94
CA GLY A 106 -5.89 -6.35 11.36
C GLY A 106 -6.75 -5.09 11.57
N VAL A 107 -6.69 -4.53 12.78
CA VAL A 107 -7.58 -3.44 13.22
C VAL A 107 -6.78 -2.38 13.98
N HIS A 108 -6.95 -1.11 13.60
CA HIS A 108 -6.47 0.04 14.36
C HIS A 108 -7.50 1.18 14.32
N PRO A 109 -7.47 2.14 15.27
CA PRO A 109 -8.32 3.33 15.21
C PRO A 109 -8.09 4.13 13.91
N PRO A 110 -9.13 4.71 13.29
CA PRO A 110 -8.99 5.48 12.05
C PRO A 110 -8.11 6.70 12.26
N MET A 111 -7.31 7.04 11.25
CA MET A 111 -6.51 8.28 11.26
C MET A 111 -7.38 9.52 11.00
N ASP A 112 -8.55 9.33 10.39
CA ASP A 112 -9.57 10.36 10.25
C ASP A 112 -10.08 10.81 11.63
N GLU A 113 -9.93 12.11 11.93
CA GLU A 113 -10.28 12.65 13.24
C GLU A 113 -11.79 12.61 13.50
N SER A 114 -12.59 12.87 12.46
CA SER A 114 -14.05 12.91 12.58
C SER A 114 -14.61 11.53 12.87
N GLU A 115 -14.13 10.51 12.17
CA GLU A 115 -14.54 9.12 12.38
C GLU A 115 -14.03 8.59 13.72
N ARG A 116 -12.79 8.93 14.09
CA ARG A 116 -12.26 8.59 15.42
C ARG A 116 -13.13 9.15 16.53
N ARG A 117 -13.54 10.42 16.42
CA ARG A 117 -14.43 11.06 17.39
C ARG A 117 -15.80 10.40 17.42
N ARG A 118 -16.37 10.07 16.25
CA ARG A 118 -17.64 9.36 16.13
C ARG A 118 -17.60 8.04 16.91
N LEU A 119 -16.60 7.20 16.65
CA LEU A 119 -16.43 5.90 17.33
C LEU A 119 -16.34 6.04 18.86
N ILE A 120 -15.59 7.03 19.35
CA ILE A 120 -15.47 7.31 20.79
C ILE A 120 -16.82 7.74 21.37
N CYS A 121 -17.51 8.66 20.71
CA CYS A 121 -18.79 9.17 21.20
C CYS A 121 -19.92 8.13 21.15
N SER A 122 -19.84 7.16 20.25
CA SER A 122 -20.84 6.10 20.10
C SER A 122 -20.47 4.78 20.82
N ASP A 123 -19.33 4.73 21.51
CA ASP A 123 -18.77 3.51 22.12
C ASP A 123 -18.63 2.34 21.10
N GLU A 124 -18.35 2.68 19.84
CA GLU A 124 -18.13 1.71 18.77
C GLU A 124 -16.64 1.35 18.66
N LYS A 125 -16.35 0.09 18.32
CA LYS A 125 -14.99 -0.38 18.12
C LYS A 125 -14.56 -0.24 16.66
N PRO A 126 -13.28 0.06 16.38
CA PRO A 126 -12.77 -0.01 15.02
C PRO A 126 -12.88 -1.44 14.47
N THR A 127 -12.97 -1.51 13.15
CA THR A 127 -13.06 -2.73 12.33
C THR A 127 -11.93 -2.73 11.29
N PRO A 128 -11.69 -3.83 10.55
CA PRO A 128 -10.68 -3.86 9.50
C PRO A 128 -10.81 -2.75 8.45
N LEU A 129 -12.03 -2.25 8.22
CA LEU A 129 -12.28 -1.14 7.28
C LEU A 129 -11.61 0.18 7.68
N HIS A 130 -11.24 0.34 8.95
CA HIS A 130 -10.52 1.52 9.43
C HIS A 130 -9.01 1.39 9.22
N HIS A 131 -8.51 0.17 8.92
CA HIS A 131 -7.11 -0.05 8.69
C HIS A 131 -6.69 0.56 7.35
N ASN A 132 -5.65 1.38 7.33
CA ASN A 132 -5.15 2.10 6.15
C ASN A 132 -4.67 1.21 4.97
N CYS A 133 -4.70 -0.11 5.13
CA CYS A 133 -4.32 -1.09 4.12
C CYS A 133 -5.54 -1.85 3.59
N SER A 134 -6.72 -1.67 4.17
CA SER A 134 -7.88 -2.48 3.81
C SER A 134 -8.28 -2.32 2.34
N GLY A 135 -8.04 -1.16 1.70
CA GLY A 135 -8.18 -0.97 0.25
C GLY A 135 -7.33 -1.93 -0.59
N LYS A 136 -6.02 -2.03 -0.32
CA LYS A 136 -5.15 -2.97 -1.06
C LYS A 136 -5.49 -4.44 -0.78
N HIS A 137 -5.93 -4.76 0.44
CA HIS A 137 -6.36 -6.11 0.78
C HIS A 137 -7.64 -6.48 0.01
N ALA A 138 -8.59 -5.54 -0.15
CA ALA A 138 -9.75 -5.75 -1.00
C ALA A 138 -9.34 -6.00 -2.46
N GLY A 139 -8.34 -5.25 -2.98
CA GLY A 139 -7.77 -5.50 -4.31
C GLY A 139 -7.15 -6.90 -4.46
N MET A 140 -6.37 -7.36 -3.46
CA MET A 140 -5.80 -8.71 -3.45
C MET A 140 -6.88 -9.80 -3.40
N LEU A 141 -7.92 -9.60 -2.59
CA LEU A 141 -9.06 -10.52 -2.48
C LEU A 141 -9.85 -10.63 -3.77
N ILE A 142 -10.14 -9.50 -4.43
CA ILE A 142 -10.82 -9.47 -5.73
C ILE A 142 -9.99 -10.20 -6.77
N THR A 143 -8.67 -9.97 -6.79
CA THR A 143 -7.75 -10.67 -7.69
C THR A 143 -7.76 -12.18 -7.43
N ALA A 144 -7.65 -12.60 -6.16
CA ALA A 144 -7.70 -14.02 -5.79
C ALA A 144 -9.01 -14.66 -6.27
N LYS A 145 -10.14 -14.00 -6.04
CA LYS A 145 -11.46 -14.48 -6.47
C LYS A 145 -11.58 -14.57 -7.99
N HIS A 146 -11.05 -13.58 -8.72
CA HIS A 146 -11.03 -13.59 -10.18
C HIS A 146 -10.24 -14.78 -10.74
N LEU A 147 -9.12 -15.11 -10.10
CA LEU A 147 -8.25 -16.22 -10.51
C LEU A 147 -8.73 -17.60 -10.00
N GLY A 148 -9.79 -17.65 -9.18
CA GLY A 148 -10.28 -18.89 -8.56
C GLY A 148 -9.37 -19.42 -7.45
N GLU A 149 -8.56 -18.54 -6.84
CA GLU A 149 -7.59 -18.87 -5.80
C GLU A 149 -8.18 -18.69 -4.39
N SER A 150 -7.47 -19.20 -3.38
CA SER A 150 -7.91 -19.08 -1.99
C SER A 150 -7.95 -17.62 -1.51
N ILE A 151 -8.98 -17.29 -0.73
CA ILE A 151 -9.10 -16.00 -0.05
C ILE A 151 -8.61 -16.05 1.41
N ASP A 152 -8.20 -17.22 1.90
CA ASP A 152 -7.87 -17.42 3.31
C ASP A 152 -6.38 -17.22 3.61
N ASN A 153 -5.54 -17.19 2.58
CA ASN A 153 -4.09 -17.10 2.73
C ASN A 153 -3.44 -16.18 1.68
N TYR A 154 -4.21 -15.25 1.10
CA TYR A 154 -3.73 -14.36 0.04
C TYR A 154 -2.54 -13.47 0.42
N ARG A 155 -2.28 -13.30 1.72
CA ARG A 155 -1.12 -12.55 2.25
C ARG A 155 0.17 -13.35 2.27
N LEU A 156 0.11 -14.68 2.16
CA LEU A 156 1.29 -15.53 2.27
C LEU A 156 2.16 -15.39 1.01
N PRO A 157 3.50 -15.35 1.15
CA PRO A 157 4.40 -15.14 0.01
C PRO A 157 4.18 -16.12 -1.13
N GLU A 158 3.83 -17.37 -0.83
CA GLU A 158 3.62 -18.44 -1.81
C GLU A 158 2.30 -18.31 -2.56
N HIS A 159 1.40 -17.44 -2.11
CA HIS A 159 0.08 -17.29 -2.72
C HIS A 159 0.20 -16.73 -4.15
N PRO A 160 -0.59 -17.23 -5.13
CA PRO A 160 -0.52 -16.77 -6.53
C PRO A 160 -0.65 -15.25 -6.70
N VAL A 161 -1.47 -14.58 -5.88
CA VAL A 161 -1.56 -13.11 -5.87
C VAL A 161 -0.23 -12.46 -5.48
N GLN A 162 0.46 -12.92 -4.42
CA GLN A 162 1.75 -12.35 -4.03
C GLN A 162 2.83 -12.58 -5.08
N GLN A 163 2.84 -13.78 -5.69
CA GLN A 163 3.74 -14.09 -6.80
C GLN A 163 3.48 -13.21 -8.03
N CYS A 164 2.20 -12.94 -8.33
CA CYS A 164 1.80 -12.03 -9.40
C CYS A 164 2.25 -10.59 -9.12
N ILE A 165 2.06 -10.10 -7.88
CA ILE A 165 2.55 -8.79 -7.44
C ILE A 165 4.06 -8.70 -7.65
N LEU A 166 4.82 -9.68 -7.16
CA LEU A 166 6.28 -9.66 -7.25
C LEU A 166 6.75 -9.66 -8.71
N LYS A 167 6.13 -10.49 -9.55
CA LYS A 167 6.42 -10.53 -10.98
C LYS A 167 6.16 -9.17 -11.64
N LEU A 168 4.96 -8.61 -11.50
CA LEU A 168 4.59 -7.34 -12.13
C LEU A 168 5.43 -6.19 -11.58
N ALA A 169 5.67 -6.13 -10.27
CA ALA A 169 6.51 -5.08 -9.69
C ALA A 169 7.96 -5.16 -10.19
N THR A 170 8.50 -6.36 -10.36
CA THR A 170 9.84 -6.58 -10.94
C THR A 170 9.90 -6.12 -12.41
N GLU A 171 8.87 -6.44 -13.20
CA GLU A 171 8.76 -6.01 -14.60
C GLU A 171 8.67 -4.48 -14.71
N PHE A 172 7.83 -3.83 -13.88
CA PHE A 172 7.64 -2.39 -13.91
C PHE A 172 8.86 -1.59 -13.43
N THR A 173 9.66 -2.15 -12.53
CA THR A 173 10.84 -1.46 -11.98
C THR A 173 12.14 -1.85 -12.64
N CYS A 174 12.13 -2.88 -13.49
CA CYS A 174 13.33 -3.46 -14.07
C CYS A 174 14.38 -3.85 -13.01
N TYR A 175 13.96 -4.16 -11.78
CA TYR A 175 14.85 -4.43 -10.64
C TYR A 175 14.74 -5.90 -10.18
N PRO A 176 15.66 -6.79 -10.61
CA PRO A 176 15.55 -8.23 -10.38
C PRO A 176 15.58 -8.65 -8.90
N GLN A 177 16.16 -7.81 -8.04
CA GLN A 177 16.36 -8.06 -6.60
C GLN A 177 15.26 -7.43 -5.76
N LEU A 178 14.10 -7.12 -6.36
CA LEU A 178 13.02 -6.41 -5.68
C LEU A 178 12.51 -7.14 -4.43
N HIS A 179 12.50 -8.47 -4.47
CA HIS A 179 12.12 -9.32 -3.34
C HIS A 179 12.94 -9.05 -2.05
N ASP A 180 14.16 -8.52 -2.17
CA ASP A 180 14.98 -8.15 -1.00
C ASP A 180 14.47 -6.90 -0.26
N THR A 181 13.59 -6.12 -0.90
CA THR A 181 13.15 -4.78 -0.43
C THR A 181 11.63 -4.63 -0.32
N VAL A 182 10.88 -5.68 -0.66
CA VAL A 182 9.42 -5.73 -0.55
C VAL A 182 9.06 -6.79 0.49
N THR A 183 8.71 -6.34 1.69
CA THR A 183 8.22 -7.22 2.75
C THR A 183 6.72 -7.46 2.59
N SER A 184 6.26 -8.67 2.92
CA SER A 184 4.85 -8.91 3.20
C SER A 184 4.38 -7.97 4.32
N ASP A 185 3.12 -7.54 4.30
CA ASP A 185 2.53 -6.79 5.41
C ASP A 185 2.70 -7.62 6.69
N GLY A 186 3.39 -7.03 7.67
CA GLY A 186 3.57 -7.59 9.01
C GLY A 186 2.33 -7.38 9.87
#